data_AF-A0A0Q7JQF9-F1
#
_entry.id   AF-A0A0Q7JQF9-F1
#
_cell.length_a   1.000
_cell.length_b   1.000
_cell.length_c   1.000
_cell.angle_alpha   90.00
_cell.angle_beta   90.00
_cell.angle_gamma   90.00
#
_symmetry.space_group_name_H-M   'P 1'
#
loop_
_entity.id
_entity.type
_entity.pdbx_description
1 polymer ?
#
loop_
_entity_poly.entity_id
_entity_poly.type
_entity_poly.pdbx_seq_one_letter_code
_entity_poly.pdbx_strand_id
1 'polypeptide(L)'
;MKVQRILALMLMFFVLSTAAVVASSIWGDFKGNNIARLIVNEETVEFGDSDVPPLIVDGKTVLPLRAVSDALQALVKWDNSNKTAYLYKPNVHMFFTTEVRKDSAIVPFGVVERGKEADFIVFAQVDNLKTSINSVRVSVVSPSGKSVITPVVKSISESKESFWLKVPLYGVSFNEAGTYVVKFAMKQDGSNDYSVVSEKQIQSE
;
A
#
# COMPACT_ATOMS: atom_id res chain seq x y z
N MET A 1 14.61 18.91 -67.34
CA MET A 1 14.80 17.55 -66.76
C MET A 1 15.72 17.48 -65.53
N LYS A 2 16.79 18.28 -65.41
CA LYS A 2 17.68 18.22 -64.22
C LYS A 2 17.07 18.81 -62.94
N VAL A 3 16.37 19.95 -63.03
CA VAL A 3 15.77 20.64 -61.87
C VAL A 3 14.62 19.85 -61.23
N GLN A 4 13.75 19.22 -62.02
CA GLN A 4 12.67 18.36 -61.51
C GLN A 4 13.19 17.12 -60.76
N ARG A 5 14.33 16.56 -61.19
CA ARG A 5 14.97 15.42 -60.50
C ARG A 5 15.61 15.85 -59.17
N ILE A 6 16.17 17.06 -59.11
CA ILE A 6 16.73 17.63 -57.88
C ILE A 6 15.61 17.94 -56.86
N LEU A 7 14.48 18.50 -57.32
CA LEU A 7 13.31 18.76 -56.48
C LEU A 7 12.71 17.47 -55.92
N ALA A 8 12.64 16.41 -56.73
CA ALA A 8 12.18 15.09 -56.27
C ALA A 8 13.14 14.47 -55.23
N LEU A 9 14.46 14.62 -55.41
CA LEU A 9 15.46 14.17 -54.45
C LEU A 9 15.40 14.95 -53.13
N MET A 10 15.20 16.27 -53.18
CA MET A 10 15.02 17.10 -51.98
C MET A 10 13.72 16.76 -51.24
N LEU A 11 12.62 16.53 -51.96
CA LEU A 11 11.36 16.12 -51.35
C LEU A 11 11.48 14.73 -50.70
N MET A 12 12.19 13.80 -51.35
CA MET A 12 12.45 12.46 -50.81
C MET A 12 13.34 12.51 -49.56
N PHE A 13 14.35 13.39 -49.54
CA PHE A 13 15.20 13.62 -48.37
C PHE A 13 14.44 14.31 -47.22
N PHE A 14 13.46 15.17 -47.53
CA PHE A 14 12.59 15.82 -46.55
C PHE A 14 11.53 14.87 -45.96
N VAL A 15 11.06 13.88 -46.72
CA VAL A 15 10.17 12.81 -46.23
C VAL A 15 10.94 11.78 -45.40
N LEU A 16 12.23 11.57 -45.68
CA LEU A 16 13.11 10.67 -44.91
C LEU A 16 13.59 11.28 -43.59
N SER A 17 13.55 12.61 -43.41
CA SER A 17 14.08 13.29 -42.22
C SER A 17 13.08 13.44 -41.06
N THR A 18 11.80 13.11 -41.25
CA THR A 18 10.75 13.37 -40.24
C THR A 18 10.28 12.15 -39.45
N ALA A 19 11.12 11.14 -39.24
CA ALA A 19 10.76 10.04 -38.34
C ALA A 19 11.92 9.57 -37.47
N ALA A 20 12.54 10.49 -36.73
CA ALA A 20 13.04 10.11 -35.42
C ALA A 20 11.82 9.83 -34.54
N VAL A 21 11.29 8.61 -34.62
CA VAL A 21 10.30 8.12 -33.66
C VAL A 21 11.05 8.02 -32.34
N VAL A 22 10.98 9.09 -31.55
CA VAL A 22 11.38 9.01 -30.15
C VAL A 22 10.39 8.04 -29.54
N ALA A 23 10.85 6.87 -29.12
CA ALA A 23 10.04 5.91 -28.39
C ALA A 23 9.78 6.47 -26.98
N SER A 24 8.95 7.51 -26.90
CA SER A 24 8.34 7.93 -25.64
C SER A 24 7.46 6.78 -25.17
N SER A 25 7.47 6.51 -23.86
CA SER A 25 6.57 5.55 -23.26
C SER A 25 5.12 5.88 -23.65
N ILE A 26 4.29 4.84 -23.83
CA ILE A 26 2.84 4.99 -24.03
C ILE A 26 2.20 5.75 -22.85
N TRP A 27 2.88 5.75 -21.70
CA TRP A 27 2.44 6.38 -20.45
C TRP A 27 3.06 7.76 -20.21
N GLY A 28 3.77 8.31 -21.20
CA GLY A 28 4.38 9.64 -21.13
C GLY A 28 5.71 9.66 -20.39
N ASP A 29 6.14 10.87 -20.03
CA ASP A 29 7.46 11.15 -19.47
C ASP A 29 7.36 11.97 -18.19
N PHE A 30 8.25 11.69 -17.25
CA PHE A 30 8.43 12.48 -16.03
C PHE A 30 9.89 12.92 -15.92
N LYS A 31 10.11 14.24 -15.94
CA LYS A 31 11.45 14.86 -15.89
C LYS A 31 12.45 14.22 -16.88
N GLY A 32 11.99 13.95 -18.11
CA GLY A 32 12.81 13.39 -19.19
C GLY A 32 13.04 11.88 -19.13
N ASN A 33 12.34 11.16 -18.26
CA ASN A 33 12.38 9.70 -18.20
C ASN A 33 11.00 9.11 -18.51
N ASN A 34 11.00 8.04 -19.29
CA ASN A 34 9.81 7.28 -19.66
C ASN A 34 9.10 6.74 -18.40
N ILE A 35 7.79 6.95 -18.29
CA ILE A 35 6.97 6.43 -17.19
C ILE A 35 6.69 4.93 -17.40
N ALA A 36 6.81 4.15 -16.33
CA ALA A 36 6.38 2.76 -16.25
C ALA A 36 5.09 2.63 -15.42
N ARG A 37 4.33 1.54 -15.63
CA ARG A 37 3.13 1.24 -14.84
C ARG A 37 3.46 0.24 -13.73
N LEU A 38 2.93 0.46 -12.53
CA LEU A 38 3.00 -0.46 -11.41
C LEU A 38 1.63 -1.12 -11.20
N ILE A 39 1.61 -2.45 -11.15
CA ILE A 39 0.42 -3.26 -10.88
C ILE A 39 0.72 -4.15 -9.68
N VAL A 40 -0.14 -4.12 -8.67
CA VAL A 40 -0.01 -4.90 -7.43
C VAL A 40 -1.30 -5.69 -7.26
N ASN A 41 -1.21 -7.02 -7.22
CA ASN A 41 -2.38 -7.90 -7.11
C ASN A 41 -3.48 -7.55 -8.14
N GLU A 42 -3.08 -7.35 -9.40
CA GLU A 42 -3.96 -6.98 -10.52
C GLU A 42 -4.54 -5.55 -10.46
N GLU A 43 -4.30 -4.81 -9.38
CA GLU A 43 -4.70 -3.42 -9.24
C GLU A 43 -3.60 -2.47 -9.74
N THR A 44 -3.97 -1.49 -10.56
CA THR A 44 -3.02 -0.46 -11.00
C THR A 44 -2.82 0.56 -9.88
N VAL A 45 -1.57 0.82 -9.52
CA VAL A 45 -1.23 1.86 -8.55
C VAL A 45 -1.24 3.21 -9.26
N GLU A 46 -2.14 4.08 -8.85
CA GLU A 46 -2.25 5.44 -9.37
C GLU A 46 -1.29 6.38 -8.63
N PHE A 47 -0.70 7.31 -9.39
CA PHE A 47 0.23 8.32 -8.88
C PHE A 47 -0.32 9.71 -9.20
N GLY A 48 -0.46 10.57 -8.19
CA GLY A 48 -0.96 11.92 -8.39
C GLY A 48 0.11 12.85 -9.00
N ASP A 49 -0.29 14.06 -9.37
CA ASP A 49 0.59 15.04 -10.00
C ASP A 49 1.82 15.42 -9.15
N SER A 50 1.72 15.31 -7.82
CA SER A 50 2.80 15.57 -6.88
C SER A 50 3.70 14.36 -6.60
N ASP A 51 3.30 13.17 -7.04
CA ASP A 51 4.05 11.94 -6.81
C ASP A 51 5.14 11.76 -7.87
N VAL A 52 6.18 11.01 -7.51
CA VAL A 52 7.13 10.49 -8.49
C VAL A 52 6.57 9.16 -8.98
N PRO A 53 6.20 9.01 -10.26
CA PRO A 53 5.72 7.73 -10.78
C PRO A 53 6.88 6.75 -10.98
N PRO A 54 6.62 5.47 -11.31
CA PRO A 54 7.64 4.54 -11.77
C PRO A 54 8.31 5.04 -13.04
N LEU A 55 9.64 4.96 -13.12
CA LEU A 55 10.43 5.49 -14.23
C LEU A 55 11.30 4.40 -14.85
N ILE A 56 11.60 4.54 -16.14
CA ILE A 56 12.64 3.77 -16.82
C ILE A 56 13.85 4.69 -16.97
N VAL A 57 14.94 4.36 -16.28
CA VAL A 57 16.20 5.10 -16.29
C VAL A 57 17.31 4.17 -16.76
N ASP A 58 17.99 4.52 -17.86
CA ASP A 58 19.06 3.69 -18.46
C ASP A 58 18.64 2.22 -18.69
N GLY A 59 17.40 2.02 -19.16
CA GLY A 59 16.84 0.69 -19.40
C GLY A 59 16.45 -0.10 -18.14
N LYS A 60 16.54 0.52 -16.95
CA LYS A 60 16.14 -0.09 -15.67
C LYS A 60 14.87 0.55 -15.15
N THR A 61 13.98 -0.27 -14.60
CA THR A 61 12.78 0.22 -13.92
C THR A 61 13.12 0.64 -12.50
N VAL A 62 12.82 1.89 -12.16
CA VAL A 62 12.94 2.48 -10.83
C VAL A 62 11.53 2.67 -10.27
N LEU A 63 11.26 2.04 -9.13
CA LEU A 63 9.97 2.12 -8.46
C LEU A 63 10.04 3.10 -7.27
N PRO A 64 9.01 3.92 -7.04
CA PRO A 64 8.91 4.74 -5.84
C PRO A 64 8.84 3.84 -4.60
N LEU A 65 9.81 4.00 -3.69
CA LEU A 65 9.93 3.11 -2.52
C LEU A 65 8.66 3.08 -1.66
N ARG A 66 7.95 4.20 -1.54
CA ARG A 66 6.70 4.27 -0.75
C ARG A 66 5.57 3.43 -1.37
N ALA A 67 5.40 3.49 -2.68
CA ALA A 67 4.42 2.64 -3.37
C ALA A 67 4.74 1.15 -3.18
N VAL A 68 6.03 0.80 -3.24
CA VAL A 68 6.48 -0.58 -2.96
C VAL A 68 6.28 -0.96 -1.49
N SER A 69 6.53 -0.06 -0.54
CA SER A 69 6.33 -0.35 0.88
C SER A 69 4.87 -0.56 1.24
N ASP A 70 3.98 0.24 0.66
CA ASP A 70 2.53 0.11 0.89
C ASP A 70 2.02 -1.24 0.37
N ALA A 71 2.45 -1.62 -0.84
CA ALA A 71 2.15 -2.93 -1.44
C ALA A 71 2.69 -4.11 -0.61
N LEU A 72 3.88 -3.95 -0.01
CA LEU A 72 4.51 -4.98 0.82
C LEU A 72 4.03 -4.97 2.28
N GLN A 73 3.20 -3.99 2.67
CA GLN A 73 2.78 -3.73 4.04
C GLN A 73 3.99 -3.56 4.98
N ALA A 74 4.91 -2.70 4.56
CA ALA A 74 6.19 -2.47 5.21
C ALA A 74 6.33 -1.01 5.68
N LEU A 75 7.24 -0.80 6.63
CA LEU A 75 7.59 0.50 7.18
C LEU A 75 8.81 1.07 6.47
N VAL A 76 8.79 2.37 6.16
CA VAL A 76 9.93 3.08 5.56
C VAL A 76 10.46 4.13 6.52
N LYS A 77 11.77 4.06 6.78
CA LYS A 77 12.50 5.10 7.51
C LYS A 77 13.56 5.73 6.61
N TRP A 78 13.51 7.05 6.47
CA TRP A 78 14.55 7.81 5.77
C TRP A 78 15.61 8.32 6.75
N ASP A 79 16.86 7.98 6.50
CA ASP A 79 18.03 8.58 7.15
C ASP A 79 18.63 9.64 6.21
N ASN A 80 18.35 10.90 6.52
CA ASN A 80 18.80 12.01 5.70
C ASN A 80 20.31 12.28 5.78
N SER A 81 20.97 11.87 6.86
CA SER A 81 22.40 12.09 7.06
C SER A 81 23.22 11.17 6.16
N ASN A 82 22.81 9.90 6.08
CA ASN A 82 23.48 8.90 5.24
C ASN A 82 22.88 8.77 3.83
N LYS A 83 21.76 9.47 3.55
CA LYS A 83 20.97 9.31 2.32
C LYS A 83 20.52 7.86 2.10
N THR A 84 20.09 7.23 3.19
CA THR A 84 19.71 5.82 3.21
C THR A 84 18.24 5.66 3.53
N ALA A 85 17.53 4.88 2.72
CA ALA A 85 16.19 4.43 3.05
C ALA A 85 16.25 3.03 3.64
N TYR A 86 15.58 2.84 4.78
CA TYR A 86 15.39 1.53 5.40
C TYR A 86 13.95 1.08 5.16
N LEU A 87 13.80 -0.19 4.78
CA LEU A 87 12.50 -0.85 4.64
C LEU A 87 12.42 -1.96 5.68
N TYR A 88 11.42 -1.91 6.55
CA TYR A 88 11.19 -2.92 7.60
C TYR A 88 9.86 -3.62 7.34
N LYS A 89 9.90 -4.93 7.14
CA LYS A 89 8.70 -5.77 6.98
C LYS A 89 8.54 -6.67 8.21
N PRO A 90 7.81 -6.25 9.25
CA PRO A 90 7.48 -7.13 10.37
C PRO A 90 6.51 -8.22 9.92
N ASN A 91 6.49 -9.35 10.64
CA ASN A 91 5.42 -10.32 10.51
C ASN A 91 4.30 -9.91 11.44
N VAL A 92 3.08 -9.82 10.90
CA VAL A 92 1.90 -9.42 11.66
C VAL A 92 0.76 -10.37 11.32
N HIS A 93 0.49 -11.29 12.24
CA HIS A 93 -0.58 -12.28 12.10
C HIS A 93 -1.78 -11.86 12.93
N MET A 94 -2.96 -11.85 12.30
CA MET A 94 -4.21 -11.45 12.95
C MET A 94 -5.25 -12.55 12.91
N PHE A 95 -6.08 -12.61 13.95
CA PHE A 95 -7.37 -13.30 13.92
C PHE A 95 -8.38 -12.55 14.79
N PHE A 96 -9.66 -12.86 14.59
CA PHE A 96 -10.77 -12.20 15.27
C PHE A 96 -11.51 -13.21 16.12
N THR A 97 -11.98 -12.81 17.30
CA THR A 97 -12.83 -13.65 18.15
C THR A 97 -13.89 -12.79 18.81
N THR A 98 -15.11 -13.30 18.93
CA THR A 98 -16.21 -12.61 19.64
C THR A 98 -16.13 -12.80 21.14
N GLU A 99 -15.55 -13.93 21.59
CA GLU A 99 -15.39 -14.26 23.01
C GLU A 99 -14.10 -15.05 23.27
N VAL A 100 -13.61 -15.00 24.50
CA VAL A 100 -12.62 -15.95 25.02
C VAL A 100 -13.32 -16.73 26.11
N ARG A 101 -13.57 -18.02 25.88
CA ARG A 101 -14.31 -18.86 26.82
C ARG A 101 -13.45 -19.23 28.02
N LYS A 102 -14.10 -19.64 29.12
CA LYS A 102 -13.43 -20.00 30.40
C LYS A 102 -12.50 -21.21 30.27
N ASP A 103 -12.74 -22.07 29.29
CA ASP A 103 -11.91 -23.22 28.93
C ASP A 103 -10.75 -22.83 27.99
N SER A 104 -10.51 -21.53 27.79
CA SER A 104 -9.52 -20.99 26.85
C SER A 104 -9.82 -21.29 25.38
N ALA A 105 -11.03 -21.74 25.04
CA ALA A 105 -11.45 -21.85 23.65
C ALA A 105 -11.66 -20.45 23.05
N ILE A 106 -10.99 -20.22 21.93
CA ILE A 106 -11.17 -19.04 21.08
C ILE A 106 -12.22 -19.42 20.03
N VAL A 107 -13.17 -18.52 19.76
CA VAL A 107 -14.19 -18.72 18.72
C VAL A 107 -13.84 -17.81 17.54
N PRO A 108 -12.94 -18.24 16.64
CA PRO A 108 -12.57 -17.43 15.51
C PRO A 108 -13.74 -17.28 14.55
N PHE A 109 -13.84 -16.13 13.91
CA PHE A 109 -14.79 -15.90 12.83
C PHE A 109 -14.14 -15.17 11.67
N GLY A 110 -14.79 -15.26 10.52
CA GLY A 110 -14.42 -14.53 9.30
C GLY A 110 -15.64 -14.09 8.48
N VAL A 111 -16.86 -14.39 8.93
CA VAL A 111 -18.11 -14.06 8.26
C VAL A 111 -19.07 -13.44 9.27
N VAL A 112 -19.79 -12.41 8.87
CA VAL A 112 -20.83 -11.73 9.66
C VAL A 112 -22.07 -11.51 8.78
N GLU A 113 -23.26 -11.75 9.32
CA GLU A 113 -24.51 -11.48 8.60
C GLU A 113 -24.67 -9.97 8.32
N ARG A 114 -25.04 -9.63 7.08
CA ARG A 114 -25.26 -8.24 6.67
C ARG A 114 -26.38 -7.59 7.48
N GLY A 115 -26.15 -6.33 7.84
CA GLY A 115 -27.06 -5.51 8.65
C GLY A 115 -26.92 -5.75 10.15
N LYS A 116 -25.95 -6.58 10.58
CA LYS A 116 -25.64 -6.78 12.00
C LYS A 116 -24.55 -5.83 12.47
N GLU A 117 -24.55 -5.65 13.78
CA GLU A 117 -23.46 -5.06 14.54
C GLU A 117 -22.74 -6.17 15.30
N ALA A 118 -21.42 -6.10 15.40
CA ALA A 118 -20.63 -7.07 16.17
C ALA A 118 -19.57 -6.40 17.03
N ASP A 119 -19.43 -6.92 18.24
CA ASP A 119 -18.29 -6.68 19.13
C ASP A 119 -17.31 -7.85 18.99
N PHE A 120 -16.03 -7.53 18.82
CA PHE A 120 -15.00 -8.56 18.71
C PHE A 120 -13.62 -8.05 19.09
N ILE A 121 -12.71 -8.99 19.32
CA ILE A 121 -11.32 -8.71 19.64
C ILE A 121 -10.45 -9.06 18.45
N VAL A 122 -9.63 -8.10 18.02
CA VAL A 122 -8.50 -8.37 17.13
C VAL A 122 -7.33 -8.85 17.97
N PHE A 123 -6.98 -10.12 17.82
CA PHE A 123 -5.73 -10.67 18.35
C PHE A 123 -4.66 -10.54 17.28
N ALA A 124 -3.55 -9.89 17.63
CA ALA A 124 -2.41 -9.70 16.73
C ALA A 124 -1.13 -10.21 17.38
N GLN A 125 -0.39 -11.04 16.64
CA GLN A 125 0.99 -11.38 16.95
C GLN A 125 1.89 -10.59 16.02
N VAL A 126 2.90 -9.93 16.60
CA VAL A 126 3.96 -9.26 15.86
C VAL A 126 5.29 -9.94 16.17
N ASP A 127 6.10 -10.17 15.15
CA ASP A 127 7.50 -10.58 15.26
C ASP A 127 8.36 -9.97 14.14
N ASN A 128 9.67 -10.16 14.23
CA ASN A 128 10.66 -9.58 13.31
C ASN A 128 10.58 -8.04 13.19
N LEU A 129 10.13 -7.35 14.26
CA LEU A 129 10.12 -5.89 14.28
C LEU A 129 11.53 -5.35 14.56
N LYS A 130 12.18 -4.81 13.53
CA LYS A 130 13.56 -4.29 13.59
C LYS A 130 13.64 -2.76 13.70
N THR A 131 12.54 -2.11 14.04
CA THR A 131 12.44 -0.65 14.16
C THR A 131 11.54 -0.28 15.32
N SER A 132 11.82 0.85 15.97
CA SER A 132 11.02 1.31 17.11
C SER A 132 9.70 1.95 16.66
N ILE A 133 8.63 1.63 17.39
CA ILE A 133 7.30 2.18 17.18
C ILE A 133 6.76 2.78 18.49
N ASN A 134 5.95 3.83 18.38
CA ASN A 134 5.29 4.46 19.52
C ASN A 134 3.83 4.02 19.70
N SER A 135 3.18 3.56 18.64
CA SER A 135 1.77 3.17 18.69
C SER A 135 1.35 2.29 17.52
N VAL A 136 0.28 1.55 17.77
CA VAL A 136 -0.47 0.77 16.79
C VAL A 136 -1.86 1.37 16.63
N ARG A 137 -2.39 1.36 15.41
CA ARG A 137 -3.76 1.74 15.09
C ARG A 137 -4.46 0.58 14.39
N VAL A 138 -5.64 0.22 14.88
CA VAL A 138 -6.52 -0.75 14.24
C VAL A 138 -7.76 -0.02 13.74
N SER A 139 -8.10 -0.23 12.47
CA SER A 139 -9.30 0.34 11.83
C SER A 139 -10.03 -0.73 11.03
N VAL A 140 -11.34 -0.57 10.89
CA VAL A 140 -12.17 -1.40 10.01
C VAL A 140 -12.69 -0.52 8.88
N VAL A 141 -12.55 -1.00 7.65
CA VAL A 141 -12.95 -0.32 6.42
C VAL A 141 -14.01 -1.16 5.71
N SER A 142 -15.10 -0.52 5.29
CA SER A 142 -16.19 -1.14 4.52
C SER A 142 -15.78 -1.48 3.09
N PRO A 143 -16.57 -2.30 2.36
CA PRO A 143 -16.39 -2.53 0.92
C PRO A 143 -16.31 -1.23 0.11
N SER A 144 -17.07 -0.19 0.49
CA SER A 144 -17.02 1.13 -0.14
C SER A 144 -15.81 2.00 0.25
N GLY A 145 -14.89 1.49 1.07
CA GLY A 145 -13.68 2.21 1.49
C GLY A 145 -13.87 3.15 2.68
N LYS A 146 -15.01 3.12 3.37
CA LYS A 146 -15.30 4.00 4.52
C LYS A 146 -14.88 3.37 5.83
N SER A 147 -14.35 4.16 6.74
CA SER A 147 -14.11 3.68 8.11
C SER A 147 -15.44 3.49 8.84
N VAL A 148 -15.68 2.30 9.40
CA VAL A 148 -16.96 1.97 10.04
C VAL A 148 -16.96 2.15 11.56
N ILE A 149 -15.79 2.39 12.15
CA ILE A 149 -15.61 2.75 13.56
C ILE A 149 -14.49 3.78 13.70
N THR A 150 -14.46 4.50 14.81
CA THR A 150 -13.27 5.27 15.20
C THR A 150 -12.09 4.32 15.37
N PRO A 151 -10.96 4.53 14.67
CA PRO A 151 -9.79 3.66 14.81
C PRO A 151 -9.30 3.59 16.26
N VAL A 152 -9.02 2.38 16.73
CA VAL A 152 -8.49 2.17 18.08
C VAL A 152 -6.98 2.29 18.05
N VAL A 153 -6.44 3.20 18.86
CA VAL A 153 -5.00 3.42 19.01
C VAL A 153 -4.51 2.80 20.33
N LYS A 154 -3.42 2.07 20.26
CA LYS A 154 -2.70 1.52 21.43
C LYS A 154 -1.28 2.06 21.43
N SER A 155 -0.92 2.79 22.48
CA SER A 155 0.45 3.23 22.70
C SER A 155 1.35 2.04 23.03
N ILE A 156 2.59 2.08 22.55
CA ILE A 156 3.64 1.10 22.79
C ILE A 156 4.73 1.82 23.58
N SER A 157 4.87 1.48 24.86
CA SER A 157 5.85 2.10 25.75
C SER A 157 7.26 1.52 25.57
N GLU A 158 7.36 0.25 25.19
CA GLU A 158 8.62 -0.45 24.93
C GLU A 158 8.46 -1.26 23.64
N SER A 159 9.18 -0.86 22.60
CA SER A 159 9.15 -1.53 21.30
C SER A 159 9.98 -2.82 21.36
N LYS A 160 9.31 -3.95 21.53
CA LYS A 160 9.92 -5.28 21.50
C LYS A 160 9.95 -5.82 20.07
N GLU A 161 10.93 -6.66 19.76
CA GLU A 161 11.01 -7.33 18.46
C GLU A 161 9.79 -8.24 18.20
N SER A 162 9.26 -8.85 19.26
CA SER A 162 8.04 -9.65 19.21
C SER A 162 7.13 -9.36 20.40
N PHE A 163 5.83 -9.26 20.12
CA PHE A 163 4.80 -9.00 21.14
C PHE A 163 3.41 -9.40 20.64
N TRP A 164 2.47 -9.45 21.57
CA TRP A 164 1.07 -9.77 21.32
C TRP A 164 0.19 -8.59 21.71
N LEU A 165 -0.86 -8.33 20.93
CA LEU A 165 -1.88 -7.32 21.23
C LEU A 165 -3.28 -7.94 21.18
N LYS A 166 -4.14 -7.43 22.07
CA LYS A 166 -5.59 -7.65 22.05
C LYS A 166 -6.25 -6.30 21.90
N VAL A 167 -6.98 -6.10 20.82
CA VAL A 167 -7.64 -4.83 20.51
C VAL A 167 -9.14 -5.08 20.42
N PRO A 168 -9.91 -4.81 21.50
CA PRO A 168 -11.36 -4.91 21.45
C PRO A 168 -11.93 -3.79 20.58
N LEU A 169 -12.82 -4.17 19.68
CA LEU A 169 -13.60 -3.28 18.84
C LEU A 169 -15.07 -3.47 19.20
N TYR A 170 -15.76 -2.36 19.42
CA TYR A 170 -17.16 -2.33 19.83
C TYR A 170 -17.99 -1.62 18.77
N GLY A 171 -19.21 -2.11 18.55
CA GLY A 171 -20.19 -1.51 17.67
C GLY A 171 -19.81 -1.48 16.20
N VAL A 172 -19.13 -2.52 15.70
CA VAL A 172 -18.74 -2.57 14.28
C VAL A 172 -19.96 -2.92 13.43
N SER A 173 -20.45 -1.96 12.65
CA SER A 173 -21.62 -2.15 11.78
C SER A 173 -21.23 -2.76 10.42
N PHE A 174 -21.91 -3.85 10.03
CA PHE A 174 -21.73 -4.55 8.75
C PHE A 174 -22.92 -4.30 7.81
N ASN A 175 -23.13 -3.04 7.41
CA ASN A 175 -24.33 -2.62 6.67
C ASN A 175 -24.27 -2.88 5.14
N GLU A 176 -23.06 -2.98 4.58
CA GLU A 176 -22.81 -3.29 3.18
C GLU A 176 -22.48 -4.79 3.01
N ALA A 177 -22.95 -5.42 1.92
CA ALA A 177 -22.48 -6.75 1.54
C ALA A 177 -21.05 -6.65 0.97
N GLY A 178 -20.22 -7.66 1.22
CA GLY A 178 -18.87 -7.77 0.66
C GLY A 178 -17.77 -7.78 1.72
N THR A 179 -16.56 -7.48 1.27
CA THR A 179 -15.35 -7.63 2.09
C THR A 179 -15.06 -6.38 2.91
N TYR A 180 -15.07 -6.53 4.23
CA TYR A 180 -14.56 -5.56 5.18
C TYR A 180 -13.09 -5.85 5.45
N VAL A 181 -12.27 -4.81 5.56
CA VAL A 181 -10.84 -4.94 5.79
C VAL A 181 -10.48 -4.36 7.15
N VAL A 182 -9.99 -5.22 8.03
CA VAL A 182 -9.34 -4.81 9.28
C VAL A 182 -7.89 -4.48 8.98
N LYS A 183 -7.51 -3.22 9.13
CA LYS A 183 -6.14 -2.75 8.91
C LYS A 183 -5.42 -2.59 10.24
N PHE A 184 -4.21 -3.13 10.30
CA PHE A 184 -3.29 -2.95 11.42
C PHE A 184 -2.13 -2.08 10.95
N ALA A 185 -2.01 -0.90 11.54
CA ALA A 185 -1.02 0.09 11.18
C ALA A 185 -0.10 0.43 12.34
N MET A 186 1.16 0.72 12.05
CA MET A 186 2.17 1.12 13.04
C MET A 186 2.64 2.55 12.77
N LYS A 187 2.94 3.27 13.85
CA LYS A 187 3.61 4.57 13.78
C LYS A 187 5.01 4.45 14.37
N GLN A 188 6.01 4.61 13.50
CA GLN A 188 7.42 4.61 13.89
C GLN A 188 7.77 5.82 14.75
N ASP A 189 8.81 5.67 15.57
CA ASP A 189 9.37 6.79 16.33
C ASP A 189 9.90 7.88 15.39
N GLY A 190 9.50 9.13 15.68
CA GLY A 190 9.84 10.29 14.85
C GLY A 190 9.01 10.41 13.55
N SER A 191 8.16 9.45 13.23
CA SER A 191 7.16 9.60 12.17
C SER A 191 5.91 10.30 12.71
N ASN A 192 5.21 11.05 11.85
CA ASN A 192 3.86 11.55 12.14
C ASN A 192 2.76 10.63 11.63
N ASP A 193 3.09 9.77 10.67
CA ASP A 193 2.14 8.98 9.91
C ASP A 193 2.13 7.52 10.35
N TYR A 194 0.97 6.89 10.17
CA TYR A 194 0.80 5.45 10.31
C TYR A 194 0.94 4.78 8.95
N SER A 195 1.69 3.68 8.91
CA SER A 195 1.76 2.80 7.74
C SER A 195 1.04 1.49 8.06
N VAL A 196 0.22 1.02 7.12
CA VAL A 196 -0.46 -0.27 7.24
C VAL A 196 0.57 -1.39 7.06
N VAL A 197 0.66 -2.29 8.04
CA VAL A 197 1.61 -3.40 8.07
C VAL A 197 0.94 -4.78 8.04
N SER A 198 -0.39 -4.81 8.12
CA SER A 198 -1.17 -6.03 7.90
C SER A 198 -2.63 -5.69 7.64
N GLU A 199 -3.28 -6.55 6.88
CA GLU A 199 -4.70 -6.49 6.61
C GLU A 199 -5.31 -7.88 6.77
N LYS A 200 -6.53 -7.94 7.29
CA LYS A 200 -7.30 -9.19 7.33
C LYS A 200 -8.77 -8.93 7.10
N GLN A 201 -9.40 -9.86 6.39
CA GLN A 201 -10.73 -9.68 5.85
C GLN A 201 -11.79 -10.31 6.74
N ILE A 202 -12.96 -9.66 6.77
CA ILE A 202 -14.21 -10.19 7.30
C ILE A 202 -15.23 -10.07 6.16
N GLN A 203 -15.91 -11.16 5.85
CA GLN A 203 -16.92 -11.19 4.81
C GLN A 203 -18.30 -10.87 5.40
N SER A 204 -19.04 -9.95 4.78
CA SER A 204 -20.43 -9.68 5.13
C SER A 204 -21.38 -10.18 4.04
N GLU A 205 -22.27 -11.09 4.42
CA GLU A 205 -23.22 -11.77 3.52
C GLU A 205 -24.66 -11.66 4.01
#